data_AF-A0A4V5PNZ4-F1
#
_entry.id   AF-A0A4V5PNZ4-F1
#
_cell.length_a   1.000
_cell.length_b   1.000
_cell.length_c   1.000
_cell.angle_alpha   90.00
_cell.angle_beta   90.00
_cell.angle_gamma   90.00
#
_symmetry.space_group_name_H-M   'P 1'
#
loop_
_entity.id
_entity.type
_entity.pdbx_description
1 polymer ?
#
loop_
_entity_poly.entity_id
_entity_poly.type
_entity_poly.pdbx_seq_one_letter_code
_entity_poly.pdbx_strand_id
1 'polypeptide(L)'
;MLVLLQEGTVLESQTYGDCKRAVCDANGGVMQVDDTNDRFDDGNPCTLDTCMNGEMLHINQDAGFACGMNGKCNDAAQCVRCNVNGPANECQNGTSCVASKNYKDSETLDIAINKCVPGTCKDGSKNGSETDIDCGGSACAPCDEGKACNGPLDCLEAVCDAATKTCVAPTCNDGALNGTETFPDFGGPMCPKNTVVGAACHVPEDCASGVCQAAKCAAPACTDATQNGSEAGVDCGGTCATTCIEP
;
A
#
# COMPACT_ATOMS: atom_id res chain seq x y z
N MET A 1 16.81 38.53 -22.03
CA MET A 1 17.00 39.05 -20.66
C MET A 1 16.74 37.87 -19.74
N LEU A 2 17.79 37.24 -19.19
CA LEU A 2 17.61 36.20 -18.19
C LEU A 2 17.21 36.89 -16.89
N VAL A 3 16.03 36.55 -16.36
CA VAL A 3 15.65 36.94 -15.01
C VAL A 3 16.26 35.88 -14.10
N LEU A 4 17.29 36.27 -13.34
CA LEU A 4 17.85 35.41 -12.29
C LEU A 4 16.83 35.33 -11.16
N LEU A 5 16.57 34.12 -10.68
CA LEU A 5 15.73 33.90 -9.50
C LEU A 5 16.44 34.45 -8.26
N GLN A 6 15.68 35.08 -7.38
CA GLN A 6 16.21 35.66 -6.14
C GLN A 6 16.47 34.54 -5.12
N GLU A 7 17.48 34.71 -4.25
CA GLU A 7 17.71 33.80 -3.12
C GLU A 7 16.41 33.56 -2.32
N GLY A 8 16.15 32.29 -1.99
CA GLY A 8 14.93 31.86 -1.30
C GLY A 8 13.70 31.66 -2.21
N THR A 9 13.81 31.88 -3.52
CA THR A 9 12.72 31.58 -4.46
C THR A 9 12.49 30.08 -4.54
N VAL A 10 11.24 29.64 -4.37
CA VAL A 10 10.84 28.23 -4.50
C VAL A 10 10.87 27.82 -5.97
N LEU A 11 11.46 26.68 -6.27
CA LEU A 11 11.52 26.12 -7.63
C LEU A 11 10.20 25.44 -8.01
N GLU A 12 9.88 25.39 -9.31
CA GLU A 12 8.67 24.70 -9.79
C GLU A 12 8.77 23.17 -9.70
N SER A 13 9.99 22.62 -9.76
CA SER A 13 10.25 21.20 -9.54
C SER A 13 10.51 20.97 -8.05
N GLN A 14 9.55 20.32 -7.41
CA GLN A 14 9.61 19.89 -6.02
C GLN A 14 9.42 18.36 -5.96
N THR A 15 10.07 17.70 -5.01
CA THR A 15 9.78 16.31 -4.67
C THR A 15 8.56 16.33 -3.74
N TYR A 16 7.53 15.56 -4.05
CA TYR A 16 6.35 15.50 -3.18
C TYR A 16 6.62 14.63 -1.96
N GLY A 17 6.30 15.16 -0.79
CA GLY A 17 6.33 14.45 0.48
C GLY A 17 7.71 14.21 1.06
N ASP A 18 8.78 14.81 0.53
CA ASP A 18 10.14 14.62 1.07
C ASP A 18 10.43 15.48 2.31
N CYS A 19 9.43 16.23 2.79
CA CYS A 19 9.51 17.15 3.92
C CYS A 19 10.51 18.28 3.71
N LYS A 20 10.93 18.52 2.46
CA LYS A 20 11.83 19.59 2.06
C LYS A 20 11.17 20.43 0.97
N ARG A 21 11.78 21.58 0.73
CA ARG A 21 11.46 22.46 -0.38
C ARG A 21 12.74 22.95 -1.01
N ALA A 22 12.85 22.74 -2.32
CA ALA A 22 13.97 23.18 -3.13
C ALA A 22 13.82 24.68 -3.43
N VAL A 23 14.80 25.47 -2.99
CA VAL A 23 14.85 26.93 -3.18
C VAL A 23 16.19 27.36 -3.78
N CYS A 24 16.22 28.53 -4.43
CA CYS A 24 17.46 29.12 -4.94
C CYS A 24 18.38 29.59 -3.81
N ASP A 25 19.67 29.26 -3.90
CA ASP A 25 20.70 29.80 -3.01
C ASP A 25 21.28 31.14 -3.52
N ALA A 26 22.13 31.78 -2.73
CA ALA A 26 22.77 33.06 -3.05
C ALA A 26 23.71 33.02 -4.27
N ASN A 27 24.15 31.83 -4.68
CA ASN A 27 25.07 31.59 -5.80
C ASN A 27 24.34 31.13 -7.09
N GLY A 28 23.01 31.03 -7.06
CA GLY A 28 22.19 30.54 -8.16
C GLY A 28 22.12 29.01 -8.26
N GLY A 29 22.55 28.29 -7.22
CA GLY A 29 22.34 26.87 -7.03
C GLY A 29 21.01 26.54 -6.36
N VAL A 30 20.81 25.26 -6.05
CA VAL A 30 19.62 24.74 -5.36
C VAL A 30 19.99 24.32 -3.95
N MET A 31 19.23 24.76 -2.97
CA MET A 31 19.32 24.29 -1.59
C MET A 31 17.98 23.74 -1.10
N GLN A 32 18.04 22.76 -0.22
CA GLN A 32 16.86 22.18 0.42
C GLN A 32 16.62 22.86 1.77
N VAL A 33 15.38 23.25 2.02
CA VAL A 33 14.92 23.82 3.28
C VAL A 33 13.79 22.96 3.81
N ASP A 34 13.73 22.74 5.13
CA ASP A 34 12.64 21.97 5.74
C ASP A 34 11.28 22.60 5.43
N ASP A 35 10.34 21.79 4.95
CA ASP A 35 8.95 22.19 4.71
C ASP A 35 8.00 21.25 5.46
N THR A 36 7.40 21.75 6.54
CA THR A 36 6.48 20.96 7.37
C THR A 36 5.11 20.71 6.73
N ASN A 37 4.83 21.35 5.60
CA ASN A 37 3.59 21.16 4.84
C ASN A 37 3.77 20.15 3.70
N ASP A 38 4.99 19.78 3.34
CA ASP A 38 5.27 18.78 2.32
C ASP A 38 5.24 17.37 2.90
N ARG A 39 4.05 16.96 3.34
CA ARG A 39 3.83 15.68 4.02
C ARG A 39 3.53 14.60 2.99
N PHE A 40 4.21 13.47 3.12
CA PHE A 40 3.85 12.25 2.40
C PHE A 40 2.72 11.53 3.15
N ASP A 41 1.58 11.37 2.49
CA ASP A 41 0.46 10.56 2.99
C ASP A 41 0.73 9.09 2.64
N ASP A 42 0.94 8.25 3.66
CA ASP A 42 1.17 6.80 3.47
C ASP A 42 -0.13 6.03 3.17
N GLY A 43 -1.27 6.73 3.13
CA GLY A 43 -2.59 6.17 2.90
C GLY A 43 -3.16 5.43 4.11
N ASN A 44 -2.49 5.44 5.26
CA ASN A 44 -2.97 4.81 6.49
C ASN A 44 -3.67 5.84 7.40
N PRO A 45 -5.00 5.78 7.54
CA PRO A 45 -5.74 6.72 8.39
C PRO A 45 -5.42 6.58 9.90
N CYS A 46 -4.65 5.55 10.28
CA CYS A 46 -4.20 5.30 11.65
C CYS A 46 -2.76 5.69 11.92
N THR A 47 -2.09 6.31 10.95
CA THR A 47 -0.86 7.06 11.17
C THR A 47 -1.16 8.55 11.06
N LEU A 48 -0.30 9.33 11.70
CA LEU A 48 -0.23 10.77 11.54
C LEU A 48 0.99 11.05 10.68
N ASP A 49 0.74 11.48 9.45
CA ASP A 49 1.78 11.91 8.53
C ASP A 49 2.27 13.29 8.94
N THR A 50 3.55 13.37 9.27
CA THR A 50 4.17 14.62 9.69
C THR A 50 5.62 14.71 9.22
N CYS A 51 6.13 15.93 9.23
CA CYS A 51 7.52 16.23 8.95
C CYS A 51 8.17 16.77 10.21
N MET A 52 9.31 16.21 10.61
CA MET A 52 10.10 16.72 11.73
C MET A 52 11.56 16.84 11.30
N ASN A 53 12.14 18.04 11.42
CA ASN A 53 13.51 18.35 10.96
C ASN A 53 13.75 17.99 9.47
N GLY A 54 12.68 18.11 8.67
CA GLY A 54 12.61 17.75 7.26
C GLY A 54 12.90 16.27 6.97
N GLU A 55 12.55 15.39 7.90
CA GLU A 55 12.40 13.96 7.67
C GLU A 55 10.93 13.58 7.72
N MET A 56 10.52 12.64 6.85
CA MET A 56 9.20 12.03 6.86
C MET A 56 9.03 11.17 8.10
N LEU A 57 7.88 11.31 8.76
CA LEU A 57 7.49 10.48 9.88
C LEU A 57 6.02 10.08 9.78
N HIS A 58 5.78 8.80 9.96
CA HIS A 58 4.45 8.21 10.13
C HIS A 58 4.32 7.75 11.57
N ILE A 59 3.64 8.54 12.39
CA ILE A 59 3.51 8.27 13.82
C ILE A 59 2.18 7.56 14.05
N ASN A 60 2.18 6.44 14.78
CA ASN A 60 0.93 5.76 15.13
C ASN A 60 -0.01 6.75 15.85
N GLN A 61 -1.24 6.89 15.34
CA GLN A 61 -2.30 7.61 16.03
C GLN A 61 -2.67 6.87 17.32
N ASP A 62 -3.26 7.60 18.27
CA ASP A 62 -3.75 7.00 19.50
C ASP A 62 -4.81 5.93 19.23
N ALA A 63 -4.75 4.83 19.98
CA ALA A 63 -5.75 3.77 19.89
C ALA A 63 -7.16 4.31 20.18
N GLY A 64 -8.12 3.94 19.34
CA GLY A 64 -9.48 4.46 19.38
C GLY A 64 -9.76 5.63 18.44
N PHE A 65 -8.73 6.23 17.81
CA PHE A 65 -8.93 7.25 16.78
C PHE A 65 -9.77 6.68 15.63
N ALA A 66 -10.75 7.42 15.15
CA ALA A 66 -11.67 6.93 14.12
C ALA A 66 -10.95 6.78 12.77
N CYS A 67 -11.22 5.69 12.06
CA CYS A 67 -10.67 5.43 10.73
C CYS A 67 -11.74 4.74 9.87
N GLY A 68 -11.76 5.01 8.56
CA GLY A 68 -12.73 4.41 7.64
C GLY A 68 -14.20 4.59 8.06
N MET A 69 -15.07 3.66 7.65
CA MET A 69 -16.49 3.67 8.02
C MET A 69 -16.75 2.82 9.28
N ASN A 70 -16.74 3.47 10.45
CA ASN A 70 -16.91 2.85 11.78
C ASN A 70 -15.70 2.01 12.27
N GLY A 71 -14.51 2.23 11.72
CA GLY A 71 -13.27 1.67 12.24
C GLY A 71 -12.65 2.54 13.34
N LYS A 72 -11.72 1.95 14.08
CA LYS A 72 -10.86 2.61 15.06
C LYS A 72 -9.43 2.11 14.95
N CYS A 73 -8.46 2.96 15.23
CA CYS A 73 -7.06 2.59 15.25
C CYS A 73 -6.75 1.70 16.45
N ASN A 74 -5.96 0.64 16.26
CA ASN A 74 -5.37 -0.13 17.35
C ASN A 74 -3.94 0.36 17.64
N ASP A 75 -3.31 -0.22 18.67
CA ASP A 75 -1.93 0.14 19.07
C ASP A 75 -0.87 -0.13 17.98
N ALA A 76 -1.20 -0.94 16.98
CA ALA A 76 -0.35 -1.27 15.84
C ALA A 76 -0.58 -0.37 14.62
N ALA A 77 -1.28 0.77 14.78
CA ALA A 77 -1.69 1.66 13.69
C ALA A 77 -2.47 0.96 12.57
N GLN A 78 -3.28 -0.03 12.93
CA GLN A 78 -4.18 -0.69 12.00
C GLN A 78 -5.59 -0.16 12.23
N CYS A 79 -6.26 0.20 11.14
CA CYS A 79 -7.69 0.47 11.20
C CYS A 79 -8.42 -0.84 11.47
N VAL A 80 -9.18 -0.94 12.56
CA VAL A 80 -9.92 -2.14 12.93
C VAL A 80 -11.36 -1.85 13.33
N ARG A 81 -12.29 -2.76 13.07
CA ARG A 81 -13.66 -2.62 13.64
C ARG A 81 -13.70 -3.05 15.10
N CYS A 82 -12.84 -4.00 15.46
CA CYS A 82 -12.72 -4.53 16.81
C CYS A 82 -11.31 -5.06 17.07
N ASN A 83 -10.96 -5.18 18.35
CA ASN A 83 -9.72 -5.77 18.83
C ASN A 83 -9.97 -7.22 19.28
N VAL A 84 -9.20 -8.17 18.74
CA VAL A 84 -9.31 -9.60 19.09
C VAL A 84 -9.05 -9.87 20.58
N ASN A 85 -8.22 -9.04 21.21
CA ASN A 85 -7.93 -9.06 22.66
C ASN A 85 -8.54 -7.84 23.38
N GLY A 86 -9.49 -7.16 22.75
CA GLY A 86 -10.14 -5.98 23.29
C GLY A 86 -11.16 -6.29 24.38
N PRO A 87 -11.70 -5.26 25.04
CA PRO A 87 -12.80 -5.42 25.98
C PRO A 87 -14.02 -6.11 25.32
N ALA A 88 -14.68 -6.98 26.09
CA ALA A 88 -15.76 -7.85 25.61
C ALA A 88 -17.00 -7.13 25.06
N ASN A 89 -17.11 -5.81 25.26
CA ASN A 89 -18.23 -4.99 24.81
C ASN A 89 -17.99 -4.33 23.44
N GLU A 90 -16.83 -4.52 22.80
CA GLU A 90 -16.57 -3.99 21.46
C GLU A 90 -17.49 -4.60 20.40
N CYS A 91 -17.86 -5.88 20.57
CA CYS A 91 -18.80 -6.59 19.72
C CYS A 91 -20.06 -6.91 20.53
N GLN A 92 -21.20 -6.32 20.15
CA GLN A 92 -22.47 -6.48 20.88
C GLN A 92 -23.27 -7.71 20.41
N ASN A 93 -24.33 -8.08 21.15
CA ASN A 93 -25.29 -9.12 20.75
C ASN A 93 -24.69 -10.52 20.51
N GLY A 94 -23.78 -10.97 21.37
CA GLY A 94 -23.19 -12.30 21.28
C GLY A 94 -22.26 -12.49 20.07
N THR A 95 -21.85 -11.38 19.44
CA THR A 95 -20.82 -11.39 18.40
C THR A 95 -19.43 -11.37 19.00
N SER A 96 -18.45 -11.73 18.20
CA SER A 96 -17.06 -11.90 18.60
C SER A 96 -16.14 -11.23 17.61
N CYS A 97 -15.05 -10.64 18.11
CA CYS A 97 -14.04 -10.09 17.22
C CYS A 97 -13.15 -11.20 16.67
N VAL A 98 -12.99 -11.24 15.34
CA VAL A 98 -12.09 -12.15 14.64
C VAL A 98 -11.21 -11.36 13.68
N ALA A 99 -9.99 -11.84 13.44
CA ALA A 99 -9.08 -11.19 12.50
C ALA A 99 -9.49 -11.45 11.04
N SER A 100 -9.42 -10.42 10.19
CA SER A 100 -9.74 -10.51 8.76
C SER A 100 -8.83 -9.59 7.97
N LYS A 101 -8.01 -10.11 7.05
CA LYS A 101 -7.19 -9.30 6.14
C LYS A 101 -7.87 -8.95 4.81
N ASN A 102 -8.89 -9.73 4.42
CA ASN A 102 -9.57 -9.61 3.12
C ASN A 102 -11.06 -9.22 3.22
N TYR A 103 -11.46 -8.55 4.28
CA TYR A 103 -12.83 -8.05 4.39
C TYR A 103 -13.02 -6.79 3.54
N LYS A 104 -13.29 -6.97 2.25
CA LYS A 104 -13.96 -5.93 1.45
C LYS A 104 -15.46 -6.11 1.64
N ASP A 105 -16.09 -5.29 2.47
CA ASP A 105 -17.53 -5.12 2.27
C ASP A 105 -17.73 -4.36 0.94
N SER A 106 -18.74 -4.75 0.18
CA SER A 106 -19.02 -4.21 -1.15
C SER A 106 -19.58 -2.78 -1.13
N GLU A 107 -19.65 -2.12 0.03
CA GLU A 107 -20.30 -0.84 0.22
C GLU A 107 -19.35 0.27 0.73
N THR A 108 -18.24 -0.07 1.41
CA THR A 108 -17.40 0.90 2.14
C THR A 108 -15.97 1.01 1.64
N LEU A 109 -15.48 0.06 0.82
CA LEU A 109 -14.05 -0.02 0.44
C LEU A 109 -13.10 -0.01 1.66
N ASP A 110 -13.59 -0.39 2.85
CA ASP A 110 -12.84 -0.25 4.09
C ASP A 110 -11.58 -1.13 4.13
N ILE A 111 -10.47 -0.51 4.57
CA ILE A 111 -9.18 -1.14 4.92
C ILE A 111 -9.22 -1.71 6.35
N ALA A 112 -10.36 -1.60 7.05
CA ALA A 112 -10.47 -1.99 8.45
C ALA A 112 -10.34 -3.52 8.62
N ILE A 113 -9.20 -3.97 9.15
CA ILE A 113 -8.97 -5.37 9.48
C ILE A 113 -9.73 -5.76 10.75
N ASN A 114 -10.05 -7.04 10.92
CA ASN A 114 -10.87 -7.57 12.01
C ASN A 114 -12.34 -7.11 12.00
N LYS A 115 -13.28 -8.04 12.23
CA LYS A 115 -14.71 -7.74 12.24
C LYS A 115 -15.44 -8.46 13.37
N CYS A 116 -16.58 -7.90 13.79
CA CYS A 116 -17.49 -8.59 14.71
C CYS A 116 -18.32 -9.61 13.91
N VAL A 117 -18.25 -10.87 14.30
CA VAL A 117 -18.94 -12.00 13.66
C VAL A 117 -19.84 -12.74 14.64
N PRO A 118 -20.83 -13.53 14.18
CA PRO A 118 -21.58 -14.41 15.07
C PRO A 118 -20.66 -15.24 15.96
N GLY A 119 -21.05 -15.48 17.22
CA GLY A 119 -20.25 -16.24 18.17
C GLY A 119 -19.91 -17.68 17.74
N THR A 120 -20.63 -18.20 16.74
CA THR A 120 -20.34 -19.50 16.13
C THR A 120 -18.99 -19.54 15.43
N CYS A 121 -18.54 -18.41 14.85
CA CYS A 121 -17.26 -18.26 14.16
C CYS A 121 -16.02 -18.33 15.07
N LYS A 122 -16.14 -18.91 16.27
CA LYS A 122 -15.05 -19.16 17.23
C LYS A 122 -15.42 -20.22 18.28
N ASP A 123 -16.43 -21.03 18.02
CA ASP A 123 -16.97 -21.99 18.98
C ASP A 123 -16.33 -23.38 18.88
N GLY A 124 -15.35 -23.55 17.99
CA GLY A 124 -14.60 -24.77 17.78
C GLY A 124 -15.33 -25.80 16.91
N SER A 125 -16.47 -25.43 16.32
CA SER A 125 -17.34 -26.35 15.57
C SER A 125 -17.74 -25.78 14.22
N LYS A 126 -17.54 -26.53 13.13
CA LYS A 126 -18.01 -26.14 11.80
C LYS A 126 -19.53 -26.01 11.75
N ASN A 127 -20.06 -24.79 11.85
CA ASN A 127 -21.50 -24.55 11.89
C ASN A 127 -21.91 -23.19 11.31
N GLY A 128 -23.22 -22.91 11.27
CA GLY A 128 -23.73 -21.67 10.69
C GLY A 128 -23.38 -21.54 9.20
N SER A 129 -22.67 -20.46 8.83
CA SER A 129 -22.25 -20.18 7.45
C SER A 129 -20.81 -20.58 7.13
N GLU A 130 -20.11 -21.23 8.06
CA GLU A 130 -18.68 -21.54 7.93
C GLU A 130 -18.35 -22.52 6.80
N THR A 131 -17.22 -22.30 6.13
CA THR A 131 -16.68 -23.25 5.16
C THR A 131 -15.65 -24.19 5.76
N ASP A 132 -15.01 -23.79 6.86
CA ASP A 132 -14.21 -24.64 7.74
C ASP A 132 -14.43 -24.20 9.21
N ILE A 133 -13.97 -24.99 10.18
CA ILE A 133 -14.19 -24.74 11.61
C ILE A 133 -13.81 -23.29 11.96
N ASP A 134 -14.79 -22.52 12.42
CA ASP A 134 -14.65 -21.12 12.87
C ASP A 134 -14.24 -20.11 11.79
N CYS A 135 -14.33 -20.43 10.49
CA CYS A 135 -13.94 -19.51 9.42
C CYS A 135 -14.68 -19.71 8.09
N GLY A 136 -14.51 -18.72 7.22
CA GLY A 136 -15.03 -18.65 5.87
C GLY A 136 -16.54 -18.37 5.80
N GLY A 137 -17.06 -18.43 4.58
CA GLY A 137 -18.44 -18.07 4.27
C GLY A 137 -18.69 -16.58 4.41
N SER A 138 -19.97 -16.20 4.33
CA SER A 138 -20.35 -14.78 4.30
C SER A 138 -20.28 -14.09 5.66
N ALA A 139 -20.45 -14.82 6.77
CA ALA A 139 -20.54 -14.21 8.10
C ALA A 139 -19.20 -14.23 8.87
N CYS A 140 -18.34 -15.23 8.68
CA CYS A 140 -17.11 -15.38 9.45
C CYS A 140 -15.90 -14.71 8.77
N ALA A 141 -14.76 -14.66 9.47
CA ALA A 141 -13.50 -14.22 8.87
C ALA A 141 -13.02 -15.20 7.80
N PRO A 142 -12.29 -14.76 6.77
CA PRO A 142 -11.65 -15.68 5.82
C PRO A 142 -10.72 -16.68 6.53
N CYS A 143 -10.68 -17.90 6.03
CA CYS A 143 -9.85 -18.98 6.51
C CYS A 143 -8.38 -18.86 6.08
N ASP A 144 -7.48 -19.37 6.92
CA ASP A 144 -6.05 -19.52 6.59
C ASP A 144 -5.81 -20.59 5.50
N GLU A 145 -4.57 -20.64 5.00
CA GLU A 145 -4.12 -21.66 4.04
C GLU A 145 -4.40 -23.09 4.53
N GLY A 146 -4.78 -23.97 3.59
CA GLY A 146 -5.08 -25.38 3.82
C GLY A 146 -6.50 -25.65 4.33
N LYS A 147 -7.28 -24.62 4.67
CA LYS A 147 -8.66 -24.74 5.15
C LYS A 147 -9.66 -24.87 4.02
N ALA A 148 -10.79 -25.50 4.31
CA ALA A 148 -11.85 -25.70 3.34
C ALA A 148 -12.53 -24.37 2.92
N CYS A 149 -12.76 -24.22 1.62
CA CYS A 149 -13.36 -23.05 1.01
C CYS A 149 -14.36 -23.43 -0.08
N ASN A 150 -15.35 -22.58 -0.30
CA ASN A 150 -16.30 -22.66 -1.40
C ASN A 150 -16.06 -21.60 -2.47
N GLY A 151 -15.39 -20.49 -2.13
CA GLY A 151 -14.94 -19.47 -3.07
C GLY A 151 -13.81 -18.57 -2.53
N PRO A 152 -13.32 -17.63 -3.36
CA PRO A 152 -12.19 -16.74 -3.04
C PRO A 152 -12.32 -16.01 -1.70
N LEU A 153 -13.50 -15.44 -1.40
CA LEU A 153 -13.73 -14.66 -0.19
C LEU A 153 -13.67 -15.48 1.11
N ASP A 154 -13.69 -16.81 1.00
CA ASP A 154 -13.51 -17.69 2.15
C ASP A 154 -12.04 -17.79 2.57
N CYS A 155 -11.09 -17.26 1.80
CA CYS A 155 -9.65 -17.42 2.03
C CYS A 155 -8.95 -16.10 2.33
N LEU A 156 -8.01 -16.14 3.29
CA LEU A 156 -7.29 -14.96 3.77
C LEU A 156 -6.50 -14.24 2.68
N GLU A 157 -6.04 -14.98 1.67
CA GLU A 157 -5.31 -14.45 0.50
C GLU A 157 -6.20 -14.45 -0.76
N ALA A 158 -7.51 -14.65 -0.61
CA ALA A 158 -8.49 -14.69 -1.69
C ALA A 158 -8.29 -15.80 -2.74
N VAL A 159 -7.48 -16.83 -2.46
CA VAL A 159 -7.26 -17.95 -3.37
C VAL A 159 -7.89 -19.22 -2.83
N CYS A 160 -8.96 -19.68 -3.47
CA CYS A 160 -9.61 -20.96 -3.20
C CYS A 160 -9.41 -21.91 -4.38
N ASP A 161 -8.61 -22.97 -4.20
CA ASP A 161 -8.34 -23.93 -5.26
C ASP A 161 -9.63 -24.66 -5.66
N ALA A 162 -9.96 -24.60 -6.96
CA ALA A 162 -11.21 -25.13 -7.47
C ALA A 162 -11.28 -26.68 -7.42
N ALA A 163 -10.13 -27.37 -7.42
CA ALA A 163 -10.04 -28.82 -7.45
C ALA A 163 -10.03 -29.42 -6.04
N THR A 164 -9.22 -28.88 -5.12
CA THR A 164 -9.10 -29.37 -3.74
C THR A 164 -10.11 -28.73 -2.79
N LYS A 165 -10.73 -27.62 -3.18
CA LYS A 165 -11.64 -26.82 -2.32
C LYS A 165 -10.96 -26.39 -1.03
N THR A 166 -9.68 -26.00 -1.14
CA THR A 166 -8.89 -25.49 -0.02
C THR A 166 -8.28 -24.14 -0.35
N CYS A 167 -8.13 -23.30 0.68
CA CYS A 167 -7.34 -22.09 0.59
C CYS A 167 -5.88 -22.44 0.31
N VAL A 168 -5.26 -21.76 -0.64
CA VAL A 168 -3.86 -22.01 -1.03
C VAL A 168 -3.06 -20.72 -0.99
N ALA A 169 -1.74 -20.85 -0.97
CA ALA A 169 -0.83 -19.72 -1.02
C ALA A 169 -1.09 -18.85 -2.27
N PRO A 170 -0.95 -17.51 -2.16
CA PRO A 170 -1.07 -16.60 -3.28
C PRO A 170 0.01 -16.83 -4.33
N THR A 171 -0.33 -16.61 -5.59
CA THR A 171 0.60 -16.65 -6.72
C THR A 171 0.40 -15.42 -7.59
N CYS A 172 1.45 -14.98 -8.28
CA CYS A 172 1.40 -13.77 -9.13
C CYS A 172 0.51 -13.88 -10.38
N ASN A 173 -0.41 -14.83 -10.44
CA ASN A 173 -1.24 -15.14 -11.59
C ASN A 173 -2.53 -15.89 -11.18
N ASP A 174 -3.05 -15.59 -9.98
CA ASP A 174 -4.27 -16.18 -9.41
C ASP A 174 -5.52 -15.28 -9.55
N GLY A 175 -5.38 -14.07 -10.09
CA GLY A 175 -6.45 -13.12 -10.33
C GLY A 175 -6.83 -12.27 -9.12
N ALA A 176 -6.19 -12.45 -7.97
CA ALA A 176 -6.38 -11.62 -6.78
C ALA A 176 -5.26 -10.56 -6.68
N LEU A 177 -5.47 -9.56 -5.82
CA LEU A 177 -4.42 -8.64 -5.37
C LEU A 177 -4.05 -9.07 -3.95
N ASN A 178 -2.99 -9.84 -3.80
CA ASN A 178 -2.64 -10.51 -2.55
C ASN A 178 -1.11 -10.66 -2.39
N GLY A 179 -0.66 -11.28 -1.30
CA GLY A 179 0.78 -11.48 -1.05
C GLY A 179 1.59 -10.17 -1.07
N THR A 180 2.54 -10.04 -2.00
CA THR A 180 3.37 -8.83 -2.16
C THR A 180 3.03 -8.03 -3.42
N GLU A 181 1.90 -8.32 -4.05
CA GLU A 181 1.48 -7.64 -5.28
C GLU A 181 1.07 -6.20 -5.00
N THR A 182 1.35 -5.31 -5.94
CA THR A 182 0.86 -3.92 -5.93
C THR A 182 -0.35 -3.75 -6.86
N PHE A 183 -0.55 -4.69 -7.79
CA PHE A 183 -1.73 -4.82 -8.66
C PHE A 183 -2.08 -6.30 -8.83
N PRO A 184 -3.36 -6.63 -9.14
CA PRO A 184 -3.73 -8.02 -9.36
C PRO A 184 -2.79 -8.70 -10.37
N ASP A 185 -2.11 -9.76 -9.96
CA ASP A 185 -1.15 -10.55 -10.75
C ASP A 185 0.15 -9.85 -11.18
N PHE A 186 0.47 -8.64 -10.69
CA PHE A 186 1.74 -7.99 -11.04
C PHE A 186 2.22 -6.94 -10.04
N GLY A 187 3.51 -6.60 -10.16
CA GLY A 187 4.15 -5.56 -9.36
C GLY A 187 4.52 -6.01 -7.94
N GLY A 188 5.27 -5.16 -7.23
CA GLY A 188 5.92 -5.53 -5.98
C GLY A 188 7.16 -6.44 -6.15
N PRO A 189 7.84 -6.80 -5.04
CA PRO A 189 9.20 -7.35 -5.08
C PRO A 189 9.30 -8.80 -5.57
N MET A 190 8.24 -9.60 -5.44
CA MET A 190 8.25 -11.04 -5.76
C MET A 190 7.50 -11.39 -7.04
N CYS A 191 6.78 -10.44 -7.63
CA CYS A 191 5.95 -10.68 -8.82
C CYS A 191 6.51 -9.96 -10.07
N PRO A 192 6.13 -10.43 -11.27
CA PRO A 192 6.60 -9.83 -12.51
C PRO A 192 6.23 -8.34 -12.57
N LYS A 193 7.19 -7.53 -12.99
CA LYS A 193 6.96 -6.11 -13.27
C LYS A 193 6.11 -5.94 -14.53
N ASN A 194 5.29 -4.91 -14.57
CA ASN A 194 4.48 -4.56 -15.71
C ASN A 194 5.36 -4.08 -16.88
N THR A 195 5.24 -4.74 -18.02
CA THR A 195 6.03 -4.44 -19.23
C THR A 195 5.35 -3.45 -20.17
N VAL A 196 4.11 -3.05 -19.87
CA VAL A 196 3.29 -2.23 -20.75
C VAL A 196 3.41 -0.75 -20.40
N VAL A 197 3.93 0.05 -21.33
CA VAL A 197 3.92 1.52 -21.22
C VAL A 197 2.48 2.04 -21.15
N GLY A 198 2.20 2.92 -20.20
CA GLY A 198 0.90 3.49 -19.91
C GLY A 198 0.04 2.66 -18.96
N ALA A 199 0.48 1.46 -18.57
CA ALA A 199 -0.23 0.64 -17.59
C ALA A 199 -0.14 1.25 -16.19
N ALA A 200 -1.11 0.93 -15.33
CA ALA A 200 -1.14 1.48 -13.97
C ALA A 200 0.08 1.01 -13.16
N CYS A 201 0.58 1.92 -12.31
CA CYS A 201 1.63 1.65 -11.34
C CYS A 201 1.40 2.52 -10.10
N HIS A 202 1.89 2.06 -8.95
CA HIS A 202 1.91 2.79 -7.69
C HIS A 202 3.33 3.24 -7.36
N VAL A 203 4.31 2.38 -7.61
CA VAL A 203 5.73 2.65 -7.39
C VAL A 203 6.55 2.34 -8.65
N PRO A 204 7.74 2.95 -8.81
CA PRO A 204 8.63 2.69 -9.94
C PRO A 204 8.93 1.20 -10.17
N GLU A 205 9.03 0.41 -9.09
CA GLU A 205 9.32 -1.02 -9.12
C GLU A 205 8.22 -1.85 -9.77
N ASP A 206 7.00 -1.33 -9.88
CA ASP A 206 5.89 -1.98 -10.57
C ASP A 206 6.11 -2.04 -12.08
N CYS A 207 6.93 -1.13 -12.61
CA CYS A 207 7.19 -1.01 -14.03
C CYS A 207 8.51 -1.67 -14.39
N ALA A 208 8.53 -2.42 -15.49
CA ALA A 208 9.77 -3.01 -16.00
C ALA A 208 10.81 -1.94 -16.37
N SER A 209 10.35 -0.72 -16.71
CA SER A 209 11.20 0.46 -16.93
C SER A 209 11.82 1.03 -15.65
N GLY A 210 11.25 0.72 -14.48
CA GLY A 210 11.59 1.42 -13.25
C GLY A 210 11.05 2.85 -13.20
N VAL A 211 10.05 3.20 -14.04
CA VAL A 211 9.51 4.57 -14.11
C VAL A 211 8.00 4.53 -13.97
N CYS A 212 7.50 5.04 -12.84
CA CYS A 212 6.08 5.26 -12.59
C CYS A 212 5.80 6.76 -12.58
N GLN A 213 5.22 7.28 -13.66
CA GLN A 213 4.91 8.71 -13.80
C GLN A 213 3.41 8.91 -13.97
N ALA A 214 2.81 9.78 -13.15
CA ALA A 214 1.37 10.03 -13.16
C ALA A 214 0.54 8.74 -13.03
N ALA A 215 0.94 7.87 -12.09
CA ALA A 215 0.36 6.54 -11.85
C ALA A 215 0.36 5.60 -13.07
N LYS A 216 1.27 5.84 -14.03
CA LYS A 216 1.43 5.02 -15.22
C LYS A 216 2.89 4.68 -15.52
N CYS A 217 3.14 3.47 -15.97
CA CYS A 217 4.46 3.05 -16.40
C CYS A 217 4.89 3.88 -17.61
N ALA A 218 5.99 4.60 -17.48
CA ALA A 218 6.57 5.36 -18.59
C ALA A 218 7.67 4.54 -19.27
N ALA A 219 7.96 4.88 -20.53
CA ALA A 219 9.14 4.36 -21.19
C ALA A 219 10.42 4.96 -20.56
N PRO A 220 11.54 4.21 -20.54
CA PRO A 220 12.86 4.74 -20.18
C PRO A 220 13.17 6.06 -20.91
N ALA A 221 13.66 7.06 -20.20
CA ALA A 221 14.05 8.35 -20.76
C ALA A 221 15.33 8.88 -20.10
N CYS A 222 16.15 9.58 -20.89
CA CYS A 222 17.44 10.16 -20.47
C CYS A 222 17.38 11.27 -19.40
N THR A 223 16.24 11.45 -18.75
CA THR A 223 15.94 12.49 -17.77
C THR A 223 14.86 12.01 -16.78
N ASP A 224 14.79 10.71 -16.51
CA ASP A 224 13.79 10.08 -15.64
C ASP A 224 14.34 9.72 -14.25
N ALA A 225 15.58 10.15 -13.95
CA ALA A 225 16.30 9.95 -12.71
C ALA A 225 16.53 8.47 -12.35
N THR A 226 16.38 7.55 -13.31
CA THR A 226 16.53 6.12 -13.12
C THR A 226 17.50 5.55 -14.14
N GLN A 227 18.56 4.87 -13.69
CA GLN A 227 19.46 4.18 -14.63
C GLN A 227 18.75 2.99 -15.29
N ASN A 228 18.22 3.18 -16.49
CA ASN A 228 17.44 2.18 -17.21
C ASN A 228 17.71 2.24 -18.74
N GLY A 229 16.99 1.40 -19.51
CA GLY A 229 17.10 1.40 -20.96
C GLY A 229 18.52 1.17 -21.48
N SER A 230 19.06 2.16 -22.19
CA SER A 230 20.40 2.13 -22.81
C SER A 230 21.42 3.00 -22.08
N GLU A 231 21.10 3.52 -20.90
CA GLU A 231 21.96 4.42 -20.14
C GLU A 231 23.20 3.72 -19.57
N ALA A 232 24.31 4.45 -19.48
CA ALA A 232 25.55 3.98 -18.86
C ALA A 232 25.65 4.35 -17.36
N GLY A 233 24.97 5.42 -16.95
CA GLY A 233 24.74 5.86 -15.57
C GLY A 233 23.39 6.57 -15.50
N VAL A 234 22.92 6.94 -14.31
CA VAL A 234 21.61 7.61 -14.14
C VAL A 234 21.51 8.82 -15.09
N ASP A 235 20.55 8.79 -16.02
CA ASP A 235 20.26 9.84 -17.01
C ASP A 235 21.46 10.20 -17.93
N CYS A 236 22.44 9.32 -18.08
CA CYS A 236 23.65 9.62 -18.84
C CYS A 236 24.24 8.44 -19.61
N GLY A 237 24.95 8.76 -20.69
CA GLY A 237 25.69 7.82 -21.51
C GLY A 237 24.82 6.91 -22.37
N GLY A 238 25.47 5.99 -23.09
CA GLY A 238 24.80 5.11 -24.03
C GLY A 238 24.19 5.88 -25.21
N THR A 239 22.86 5.84 -25.36
CA THR A 239 22.16 6.63 -26.39
C THR A 239 21.75 8.02 -25.92
N CYS A 240 21.96 8.36 -24.65
CA CYS A 240 21.67 9.68 -24.12
C CYS A 240 22.71 10.69 -24.58
N ALA A 241 22.26 11.91 -24.89
CA ALA A 241 23.13 12.99 -25.38
C ALA A 241 24.14 13.47 -24.32
N THR A 242 23.78 13.33 -23.05
CA THR A 242 24.62 13.67 -21.90
C THR A 242 25.64 12.56 -21.65
N THR A 243 26.92 12.91 -21.56
CA THR A 243 27.97 11.95 -21.18
C THR A 243 28.03 11.82 -19.66
N CYS A 244 28.28 10.60 -19.17
CA CYS A 244 28.46 10.40 -17.73
C CYS A 244 29.74 11.07 -17.27
N ILE A 245 29.63 11.84 -16.19
CA ILE A 245 30.77 12.47 -15.54
C ILE A 245 31.17 11.52 -14.40
N GLU A 246 32.30 10.84 -14.54
CA GLU A 246 32.84 10.03 -13.45
C GLU A 246 33.36 10.96 -12.34
N PRO A 247 33.18 10.60 -11.05
CA PRO A 247 33.69 11.35 -9.91
C PRO A 247 35.22 11.41 -9.84
#